data_AF-A0A023EU53-F1
#
_entry.id   AF-A0A023EU53-F1
#
_cell.length_a   1.000
_cell.length_b   1.000
_cell.length_c   1.000
_cell.angle_alpha   90.00
_cell.angle_beta   90.00
_cell.angle_gamma   90.00
#
_symmetry.space_group_name_H-M   'P 1'
#
loop_
_entity.id
_entity.type
_entity.pdbx_description
1 polymer ?
#
loop_
_entity_poly.entity_id
_entity_poly.type
_entity_poly.pdbx_seq_one_letter_code
_entity_poly.pdbx_strand_id
1 'polypeptide(L)'
;LAIDRQLDLCEDEDAQIRKQAIKDLPQLCKDTKEHTPKIADILAQLLITEDVTELQQVHQSLLTLAKFDATGTLTGIFSQIVSGDEPTRYRNFQFILNKLMKIGPEVITKEVEDFVIAEIKKILLDVSADEFHLCMSILNQTKLSKTVTGHAELVAIAVEQADMEADLGTLASDDETVERFIQCASEAMPYFSSQVESTQFIKFMCEKLLPLNVWNLIGAGEEQHTTQLRLLKVFAEMCAFCGSLDKPTEKVEAIYNVLLEYMPLPPADADMNETPSFQFSHAECLLHALHTLGKQAAEFLTFPEDAAKLKDFRSRLQYLARGTQGYIKKLQEAVKGKTTEEMKSEENQIKATALKTTSNISTLIRDLFHTPPSFKSVIHLSWLPPKSKAVDTKTTAKRHAAITFEENGKSQDTKGPKHAKGSSGTQKVYTPPSGKYSGKVQNYSPKNGGGSSNGGRRPGGGGGGGGGFRRSGFGGRSGSGGGGGRRRY
;
A
#
# COMPACT_ATOMS: atom_id res chain seq x y z
N LEU A 1 36.65 -36.56 3.97
CA LEU A 1 37.98 -36.46 3.35
C LEU A 1 37.98 -35.61 2.09
N ALA A 2 37.29 -35.99 0.99
CA ALA A 2 37.31 -35.18 -0.24
C ALA A 2 36.74 -33.76 -0.04
N ILE A 3 35.61 -33.66 0.67
CA ILE A 3 35.02 -32.36 1.06
C ILE A 3 36.01 -31.56 1.91
N ASP A 4 36.55 -32.16 2.97
CA ASP A 4 37.46 -31.44 3.88
C ASP A 4 38.70 -30.90 3.14
N ARG A 5 39.26 -31.67 2.19
CA ARG A 5 40.36 -31.19 1.32
C ARG A 5 39.94 -30.05 0.40
N GLN A 6 38.71 -30.06 -0.10
CA GLN A 6 38.19 -28.95 -0.90
C GLN A 6 38.00 -27.69 -0.05
N LEU A 7 37.61 -27.86 1.22
CA LEU A 7 37.46 -26.76 2.17
C LEU A 7 38.81 -26.14 2.54
N ASP A 8 39.85 -26.97 2.73
CA ASP A 8 41.23 -26.47 2.92
C ASP A 8 41.62 -25.49 1.78
N LEU A 9 41.23 -25.80 0.52
CA LEU A 9 41.50 -24.93 -0.64
C LEU A 9 40.63 -23.67 -0.69
N CYS A 10 39.48 -23.66 -0.01
CA CYS A 10 38.64 -22.46 0.10
C CYS A 10 39.25 -21.44 1.07
N GLU A 11 40.24 -21.83 1.87
CA GLU A 11 40.97 -20.98 2.82
C GLU A 11 42.40 -20.68 2.36
N ASP A 12 42.74 -21.00 1.10
CA ASP A 12 44.07 -20.81 0.54
C ASP A 12 44.48 -19.32 0.48
N GLU A 13 45.77 -19.03 0.58
CA GLU A 13 46.30 -17.67 0.48
C GLU A 13 46.07 -17.07 -0.92
N ASP A 14 46.08 -17.89 -1.97
CA ASP A 14 45.84 -17.47 -3.34
C ASP A 14 44.33 -17.37 -3.65
N ALA A 15 43.88 -16.14 -3.92
CA ALA A 15 42.49 -15.85 -4.29
C ALA A 15 42.00 -16.62 -5.53
N GLN A 16 42.87 -16.98 -6.48
CA GLN A 16 42.47 -17.78 -7.64
C GLN A 16 42.20 -19.24 -7.24
N ILE A 17 42.99 -19.78 -6.31
CA ILE A 17 42.76 -21.12 -5.76
C ILE A 17 41.44 -21.14 -5.00
N ARG A 18 41.22 -20.17 -4.09
CA ARG A 18 39.94 -20.05 -3.36
C ARG A 18 38.74 -19.97 -4.30
N LYS A 19 38.79 -19.09 -5.31
CA LYS A 19 37.69 -18.93 -6.28
C LYS A 19 37.40 -20.22 -7.04
N GLN A 20 38.44 -20.92 -7.51
CA GLN A 20 38.25 -22.18 -8.21
C GLN A 20 37.70 -23.25 -7.26
N ALA A 21 38.17 -23.29 -6.01
CA ALA A 21 37.67 -24.21 -5.00
C ALA A 21 36.18 -23.98 -4.69
N ILE A 22 35.80 -22.72 -4.47
CA ILE A 22 34.41 -22.27 -4.23
C ILE A 22 33.51 -22.63 -5.42
N LYS A 23 34.00 -22.45 -6.65
CA LYS A 23 33.25 -22.76 -7.88
C LYS A 23 32.91 -24.25 -8.00
N ASP A 24 33.82 -25.12 -7.56
CA ASP A 24 33.68 -26.56 -7.72
C ASP A 24 32.92 -27.23 -6.56
N LEU A 25 32.80 -26.56 -5.40
CA LEU A 25 32.05 -27.05 -4.23
C LEU A 25 30.65 -27.61 -4.56
N PRO A 26 29.79 -26.94 -5.37
CA PRO A 26 28.47 -27.47 -5.68
C PRO A 26 28.49 -28.82 -6.40
N GLN A 27 29.54 -29.13 -7.16
CA GLN A 27 29.63 -30.40 -7.90
C GLN A 27 29.70 -31.60 -6.96
N LEU A 28 30.21 -31.42 -5.74
CA LEU A 28 30.24 -32.45 -4.71
C LEU A 28 28.84 -32.82 -4.18
N CYS A 29 27.82 -32.01 -4.48
CA CYS A 29 26.44 -32.23 -4.06
C CYS A 29 25.51 -32.70 -5.19
N LYS A 30 26.00 -32.78 -6.42
CA LYS A 30 25.17 -33.05 -7.60
C LYS A 30 24.45 -34.40 -7.51
N ASP A 31 25.20 -35.44 -7.13
CA ASP A 31 24.70 -36.81 -6.99
C ASP A 31 24.54 -37.23 -5.51
N THR A 32 25.05 -36.42 -4.58
CA THR A 32 25.11 -36.69 -3.12
C THR A 32 24.57 -35.51 -2.33
N LYS A 33 23.24 -35.45 -2.18
CA LYS A 33 22.54 -34.32 -1.54
C LYS A 33 22.68 -34.24 -0.02
N GLU A 34 23.16 -35.31 0.63
CA GLU A 34 23.36 -35.35 2.09
C GLU A 34 24.31 -34.26 2.60
N HIS A 35 25.25 -33.82 1.74
CA HIS A 35 26.22 -32.79 2.09
C HIS A 35 25.80 -31.37 1.68
N THR A 36 24.67 -31.22 0.98
CA THR A 36 24.17 -29.91 0.53
C THR A 36 24.06 -28.91 1.68
N PRO A 37 23.44 -29.23 2.83
CA PRO A 37 23.29 -28.25 3.91
C PRO A 37 24.64 -27.79 4.46
N LYS A 38 25.60 -28.70 4.66
CA LYS A 38 26.94 -28.37 5.16
C LYS A 38 27.71 -27.48 4.17
N ILE A 39 27.67 -27.80 2.87
CA ILE A 39 28.36 -27.00 1.86
C ILE A 39 27.69 -25.64 1.68
N ALA A 40 26.36 -25.58 1.76
CA ALA A 40 25.62 -24.33 1.72
C ALA A 40 25.93 -23.43 2.91
N ASP A 41 26.03 -23.99 4.13
CA ASP A 41 26.40 -23.27 5.34
C ASP A 41 27.78 -22.60 5.21
N ILE A 42 28.77 -23.31 4.67
CA ILE A 42 30.11 -22.77 4.43
C ILE A 42 30.09 -21.69 3.35
N LEU A 43 29.42 -21.92 2.22
CA LEU A 43 29.27 -20.90 1.18
C LEU A 43 28.52 -19.66 1.71
N ALA A 44 27.55 -19.85 2.60
CA ALA A 44 26.81 -18.79 3.26
C ALA A 44 27.69 -17.94 4.20
N GLN A 45 28.66 -18.56 4.90
CA GLN A 45 29.68 -17.83 5.67
C GLN A 45 30.54 -16.96 4.75
N LEU A 46 30.92 -17.47 3.57
CA LEU A 46 31.76 -16.75 2.61
C LEU A 46 31.06 -15.54 1.94
N LEU A 47 29.76 -15.32 2.17
CA LEU A 47 29.05 -14.13 1.66
C LEU A 47 29.55 -12.81 2.25
N ILE A 48 30.32 -12.85 3.33
CA ILE A 48 30.93 -11.67 3.95
C ILE A 48 32.23 -11.22 3.26
N THR A 49 32.75 -12.00 2.30
CA THR A 49 34.01 -11.66 1.62
C THR A 49 33.95 -10.28 0.96
N GLU A 50 35.02 -9.51 1.12
CA GLU A 50 35.16 -8.16 0.55
C GLU A 50 35.64 -8.20 -0.91
N ASP A 51 36.24 -9.31 -1.36
CA ASP A 51 36.63 -9.49 -2.75
C ASP A 51 35.37 -9.68 -3.60
N VAL A 52 35.08 -8.68 -4.43
CA VAL A 52 33.89 -8.64 -5.29
C VAL A 52 33.84 -9.83 -6.26
N THR A 53 34.99 -10.30 -6.75
CA THR A 53 35.06 -11.43 -7.68
C THR A 53 34.84 -12.76 -6.96
N GLU A 54 35.36 -12.89 -5.74
CA GLU A 54 35.12 -14.04 -4.87
C GLU A 54 33.65 -14.09 -4.45
N LEU A 55 33.06 -12.96 -4.03
CA LEU A 55 31.65 -12.83 -3.68
C LEU A 55 30.73 -13.22 -4.85
N GLN A 56 31.05 -12.79 -6.08
CA GLN A 56 30.31 -13.21 -7.27
C GLN A 56 30.37 -14.74 -7.47
N GLN A 57 31.53 -15.34 -7.20
CA GLN A 57 31.69 -16.78 -7.31
C GLN A 57 30.90 -17.52 -6.22
N VAL A 58 30.91 -17.04 -4.98
CA VAL A 58 30.08 -17.56 -3.87
C VAL A 58 28.60 -17.53 -4.24
N HIS A 59 28.12 -16.38 -4.74
CA HIS A 59 26.74 -16.25 -5.22
C HIS A 59 26.40 -17.30 -6.29
N GLN A 60 27.26 -17.45 -7.30
CA GLN A 60 27.02 -18.41 -8.37
C GLN A 60 27.05 -19.86 -7.88
N SER A 61 27.92 -20.17 -6.91
CA SER A 61 28.00 -21.49 -6.30
C SER A 61 26.74 -21.83 -5.50
N LEU A 62 26.25 -20.92 -4.65
CA LEU A 62 24.99 -21.09 -3.93
C LEU A 62 23.79 -21.26 -4.87
N LEU A 63 23.72 -20.45 -5.94
CA LEU A 63 22.66 -20.58 -6.95
C LEU A 63 22.72 -21.92 -7.70
N THR A 64 23.92 -22.43 -7.94
CA THR A 64 24.11 -23.75 -8.56
C THR A 64 23.69 -24.86 -7.62
N LEU A 65 24.06 -24.74 -6.35
CA LEU A 65 23.68 -25.70 -5.30
C LEU A 65 22.15 -25.74 -5.12
N ALA A 66 21.48 -24.58 -5.14
CA ALA A 66 20.02 -24.50 -5.06
C ALA A 66 19.32 -25.20 -6.23
N LYS A 67 19.93 -25.25 -7.42
CA LYS A 67 19.38 -26.02 -8.56
C LYS A 67 19.48 -27.53 -8.37
N PHE A 68 20.44 -28.00 -7.57
CA PHE A 68 20.57 -29.43 -7.24
C PHE A 68 19.63 -29.81 -6.10
N ASP A 69 19.56 -28.96 -5.07
CA ASP A 69 18.78 -29.17 -3.87
C ASP A 69 18.51 -27.82 -3.16
N ALA A 70 17.37 -27.22 -3.49
CA ALA A 70 16.98 -25.91 -2.96
C ALA A 70 16.76 -25.93 -1.44
N THR A 71 16.07 -26.95 -0.93
CA THR A 71 15.77 -27.09 0.50
C THR A 71 17.04 -27.32 1.30
N GLY A 72 17.95 -28.20 0.84
CA GLY A 72 19.24 -28.39 1.48
C GLY A 72 20.09 -27.13 1.47
N THR A 73 20.07 -26.38 0.37
CA THR A 73 20.80 -25.09 0.27
C THR A 73 20.25 -24.06 1.26
N LEU A 74 18.94 -23.88 1.30
CA LEU A 74 18.28 -22.98 2.24
C LEU A 74 18.50 -23.40 3.69
N THR A 75 18.57 -24.70 3.99
CA THR A 75 18.86 -25.20 5.34
C THR A 75 20.23 -24.71 5.82
N GLY A 76 21.26 -24.76 4.97
CA GLY A 76 22.58 -24.22 5.32
C GLY A 76 22.60 -22.70 5.44
N ILE A 77 21.87 -21.98 4.56
CA ILE A 77 21.75 -20.51 4.66
C ILE A 77 21.02 -20.11 5.95
N PHE A 78 19.92 -20.76 6.30
CA PHE A 78 19.17 -20.47 7.53
C PHE A 78 19.94 -20.85 8.80
N SER A 79 20.78 -21.89 8.75
CA SER A 79 21.74 -22.18 9.81
C SER A 79 22.62 -20.95 10.11
N GLN A 80 23.19 -20.32 9.08
CA GLN A 80 23.96 -19.08 9.23
C GLN A 80 23.13 -17.88 9.68
N ILE A 81 21.86 -17.79 9.31
CA ILE A 81 20.97 -16.73 9.82
C ILE A 81 20.69 -16.92 11.32
N VAL A 82 20.57 -18.16 11.79
CA VAL A 82 20.27 -18.45 13.20
C VAL A 82 21.52 -18.35 14.08
N SER A 83 22.67 -18.86 13.62
CA SER A 83 23.87 -18.96 14.45
C SER A 83 25.01 -17.98 14.10
N GLY A 84 24.92 -17.30 12.95
CA GLY A 84 25.95 -16.37 12.50
C GLY A 84 25.93 -15.04 13.26
N ASP A 85 27.01 -14.28 13.10
CA ASP A 85 27.08 -12.89 13.57
C ASP A 85 26.24 -11.96 12.68
N GLU A 86 25.95 -10.76 13.18
CA GLU A 86 25.04 -9.79 12.53
C GLU A 86 25.40 -9.49 11.06
N PRO A 87 26.67 -9.26 10.66
CA PRO A 87 27.03 -9.07 9.26
C PRO A 87 26.73 -10.29 8.38
N THR A 88 27.00 -11.49 8.90
CA THR A 88 26.72 -12.75 8.20
C THR A 88 25.22 -12.96 8.04
N ARG A 89 24.43 -12.75 9.10
CA ARG A 89 22.96 -12.82 9.07
C ARG A 89 22.40 -11.89 7.99
N TYR A 90 22.81 -10.62 8.02
CA TYR A 90 22.38 -9.61 7.05
C TYR A 90 22.70 -10.00 5.60
N ARG A 91 23.93 -10.47 5.33
CA ARG A 91 24.36 -10.92 3.98
C ARG A 91 23.55 -12.13 3.49
N ASN A 92 23.21 -13.05 4.38
CA ASN A 92 22.40 -14.21 4.06
C ASN A 92 20.96 -13.83 3.72
N PHE A 93 20.32 -12.96 4.50
CA PHE A 93 19.00 -12.41 4.15
C PHE A 93 19.02 -11.70 2.79
N GLN A 94 20.01 -10.83 2.57
CA GLN A 94 20.19 -10.13 1.30
C GLN A 94 20.35 -11.10 0.12
N PHE A 95 21.09 -12.20 0.31
CA PHE A 95 21.24 -13.23 -0.72
C PHE A 95 19.90 -13.92 -1.04
N ILE A 96 19.14 -14.33 -0.01
CA ILE A 96 17.80 -14.92 -0.22
C ILE A 96 16.92 -13.95 -1.01
N LEU A 97 16.80 -12.71 -0.52
CA LEU A 97 15.92 -11.68 -1.07
C LEU A 97 16.29 -11.27 -2.50
N ASN A 98 17.58 -11.06 -2.77
CA ASN A 98 18.04 -10.45 -4.01
C ASN A 98 18.51 -11.43 -5.08
N LYS A 99 18.80 -12.68 -4.72
CA LYS A 99 19.32 -13.69 -5.64
C LYS A 99 18.45 -14.94 -5.66
N LEU A 100 18.27 -15.60 -4.53
CA LEU A 100 17.64 -16.92 -4.48
C LEU A 100 16.16 -16.90 -4.88
N MET A 101 15.38 -16.00 -4.28
CA MET A 101 13.94 -15.87 -4.60
C MET A 101 13.68 -15.41 -6.04
N LYS A 102 14.70 -14.91 -6.75
CA LYS A 102 14.62 -14.47 -8.14
C LYS A 102 14.92 -15.56 -9.18
N ILE A 103 15.30 -16.77 -8.77
CA ILE A 103 15.59 -17.88 -9.70
C ILE A 103 14.32 -18.33 -10.44
N GLY A 104 13.15 -18.19 -9.81
CA GLY A 104 11.86 -18.55 -10.38
C GLY A 104 11.33 -19.91 -9.92
N PRO A 105 10.13 -20.29 -10.37
CA PRO A 105 9.36 -21.42 -9.82
C PRO A 105 9.92 -22.81 -10.17
N GLU A 106 10.88 -22.90 -11.10
CA GLU A 106 11.58 -24.15 -11.44
C GLU A 106 12.44 -24.66 -10.27
N VAL A 107 12.96 -23.72 -9.47
CA VAL A 107 13.78 -24.03 -8.28
C VAL A 107 13.00 -23.69 -7.01
N ILE A 108 12.34 -22.54 -6.96
CA ILE A 108 11.48 -22.13 -5.84
C ILE A 108 10.09 -22.73 -6.05
N THR A 109 10.00 -24.04 -5.84
CA THR A 109 8.73 -24.76 -5.88
C THR A 109 7.85 -24.37 -4.69
N LYS A 110 6.59 -24.79 -4.69
CA LYS A 110 5.67 -24.56 -3.57
C LYS A 110 6.21 -25.11 -2.23
N GLU A 111 6.85 -26.27 -2.26
CA GLU A 111 7.43 -26.90 -1.05
C GLU A 111 8.62 -26.10 -0.52
N VAL A 112 9.46 -25.58 -1.41
CA VAL A 112 10.59 -24.71 -1.05
C VAL A 112 10.09 -23.38 -0.48
N GLU A 113 9.06 -22.81 -1.09
CA GLU A 113 8.41 -21.60 -0.61
C GLU A 113 7.77 -21.79 0.78
N ASP A 114 7.11 -22.93 1.00
CA ASP A 114 6.58 -23.33 2.31
C ASP A 114 7.68 -23.46 3.37
N PHE A 115 8.83 -24.04 3.00
CA PHE A 115 10.01 -24.11 3.86
C PHE A 115 10.55 -22.72 4.22
N VAL A 116 10.70 -21.82 3.24
CA VAL A 116 11.16 -20.43 3.48
C VAL A 116 10.20 -19.70 4.43
N ILE A 117 8.89 -19.81 4.22
CA ILE A 117 7.89 -19.18 5.10
C ILE A 117 8.03 -19.71 6.53
N ALA A 118 8.17 -21.02 6.70
CA ALA A 118 8.31 -21.64 8.01
C ALA A 118 9.58 -21.21 8.74
N GLU A 119 10.73 -21.13 8.06
CA GLU A 119 11.99 -20.70 8.66
C GLU A 119 11.98 -19.21 9.00
N ILE A 120 11.51 -18.34 8.09
CA ILE A 120 11.42 -16.89 8.38
C ILE A 120 10.52 -16.63 9.59
N LYS A 121 9.40 -17.34 9.73
CA LYS A 121 8.53 -17.23 10.91
C LYS A 121 9.20 -17.62 12.23
N LYS A 122 10.11 -18.59 12.22
CA LYS A 122 10.90 -18.93 13.42
C LYS A 122 11.88 -17.81 13.76
N ILE A 123 12.50 -17.25 12.73
CA ILE A 123 13.51 -16.19 12.90
C ILE A 123 12.86 -14.91 13.42
N LEU A 124 11.64 -14.58 12.97
CA LEU A 124 10.88 -13.40 13.43
C LEU A 124 10.70 -13.30 14.95
N LEU A 125 10.90 -14.38 15.72
CA LEU A 125 10.89 -14.35 17.18
C LEU A 125 12.06 -13.55 17.79
N ASP A 126 13.16 -13.38 17.05
CA ASP A 126 14.37 -12.66 17.49
C ASP A 126 15.07 -11.99 16.29
N VAL A 127 14.53 -10.83 15.89
CA VAL A 127 15.06 -10.00 14.79
C VAL A 127 15.24 -8.56 15.22
N SER A 128 16.28 -7.94 14.68
CA SER A 128 16.40 -6.47 14.71
C SER A 128 15.40 -5.80 13.76
N ALA A 129 15.28 -4.48 13.86
CA ALA A 129 14.49 -3.67 12.94
C ALA A 129 14.87 -3.92 11.46
N ASP A 130 16.15 -3.84 11.11
CA ASP A 130 16.58 -4.01 9.72
C ASP A 130 16.33 -5.43 9.21
N GLU A 131 16.49 -6.43 10.07
CA GLU A 131 16.20 -7.83 9.75
C GLU A 131 14.70 -8.08 9.56
N PHE A 132 13.84 -7.43 10.35
CA PHE A 132 12.39 -7.50 10.18
C PHE A 132 11.97 -7.03 8.78
N HIS A 133 12.51 -5.91 8.30
CA HIS A 133 12.27 -5.44 6.93
C HIS A 133 12.67 -6.47 5.87
N LEU A 134 13.83 -7.13 6.04
CA LEU A 134 14.28 -8.18 5.13
C LEU A 134 13.37 -9.40 5.16
N CYS A 135 12.94 -9.83 6.35
CA CYS A 135 11.98 -10.91 6.53
C CYS A 135 10.67 -10.61 5.80
N MET A 136 10.07 -9.45 6.04
CA MET A 136 8.83 -9.02 5.38
C MET A 136 9.00 -8.93 3.86
N SER A 137 10.14 -8.42 3.39
CA SER A 137 10.48 -8.35 1.96
C SER A 137 10.62 -9.73 1.32
N ILE A 138 11.21 -10.71 2.02
CA ILE A 138 11.32 -12.10 1.55
C ILE A 138 9.93 -12.74 1.49
N LEU A 139 9.14 -12.61 2.57
CA LEU A 139 7.79 -13.14 2.64
C LEU A 139 6.89 -12.55 1.54
N ASN A 140 7.08 -11.28 1.17
CA ASN A 140 6.39 -10.65 0.05
C ASN A 140 6.67 -11.30 -1.31
N GLN A 141 7.84 -11.94 -1.48
CA GLN A 141 8.17 -12.67 -2.71
C GLN A 141 7.56 -14.08 -2.76
N THR A 142 6.87 -14.49 -1.69
CA THR A 142 6.22 -15.79 -1.60
C THR A 142 4.74 -15.73 -2.01
N LYS A 143 4.04 -16.86 -1.92
CA LYS A 143 2.60 -17.01 -2.14
C LYS A 143 1.76 -16.21 -1.14
N LEU A 144 2.32 -15.81 0.00
CA LEU A 144 1.59 -15.00 0.99
C LEU A 144 1.13 -13.67 0.38
N SER A 145 1.94 -13.03 -0.48
CA SER A 145 1.58 -11.76 -1.12
C SER A 145 0.54 -11.89 -2.24
N LYS A 146 0.15 -13.11 -2.62
CA LYS A 146 -0.74 -13.36 -3.76
C LYS A 146 -2.19 -13.59 -3.35
N THR A 147 -2.46 -13.75 -2.06
CA THR A 147 -3.78 -14.12 -1.54
C THR A 147 -4.19 -13.23 -0.39
N VAL A 148 -5.50 -13.04 -0.24
CA VAL A 148 -6.08 -12.25 0.85
C VAL A 148 -5.75 -12.87 2.22
N THR A 149 -5.80 -14.21 2.32
CA THR A 149 -5.42 -14.92 3.55
C THR A 149 -3.95 -14.74 3.88
N GLY A 150 -3.08 -14.76 2.87
CA GLY A 150 -1.65 -14.51 3.06
C GLY A 150 -1.35 -13.05 3.42
N HIS A 151 -2.06 -12.08 2.85
CA HIS A 151 -1.99 -10.67 3.29
C HIS A 151 -2.42 -10.51 4.74
N ALA A 152 -3.52 -11.15 5.15
CA ALA A 152 -3.96 -11.12 6.55
C ALA A 152 -2.91 -11.75 7.49
N GLU A 153 -2.24 -12.82 7.06
CA GLU A 153 -1.14 -13.45 7.80
C GLU A 153 0.09 -12.55 7.91
N LEU A 154 0.48 -11.83 6.84
CA LEU A 154 1.57 -10.84 6.88
C LEU A 154 1.26 -9.66 7.79
N VAL A 155 0.01 -9.19 7.77
CA VAL A 155 -0.45 -8.16 8.72
C VAL A 155 -0.41 -8.70 10.15
N ALA A 156 -0.82 -9.94 10.39
CA ALA A 156 -0.77 -10.54 11.72
C ALA A 156 0.66 -10.64 12.26
N ILE A 157 1.63 -11.01 11.41
CA ILE A 157 3.06 -10.99 11.76
C ILE A 157 3.50 -9.58 12.19
N ALA A 158 3.14 -8.55 11.42
CA ALA A 158 3.49 -7.17 11.76
C ALA A 158 2.79 -6.67 13.04
N VAL A 159 1.58 -7.14 13.31
CA VAL A 159 0.85 -6.85 14.56
C VAL A 159 1.54 -7.47 15.77
N GLU A 160 1.99 -8.73 15.65
CA GLU A 160 2.73 -9.44 16.69
C GLU A 160 4.09 -8.76 16.96
N GLN A 161 4.83 -8.41 15.90
CA GLN A 161 6.11 -7.72 16.02
C GLN A 161 5.99 -6.31 16.64
N ALA A 162 4.88 -5.62 16.38
CA ALA A 162 4.61 -4.30 16.95
C ALA A 162 4.32 -4.35 18.45
N ASP A 163 4.03 -5.53 19.02
CA ASP A 163 3.67 -5.74 20.42
C ASP A 163 2.59 -4.75 20.93
N MET A 164 1.50 -4.62 20.15
CA MET A 164 0.44 -3.65 20.42
C MET A 164 -0.39 -3.94 21.69
N GLU A 165 -0.11 -5.04 22.39
CA GLU A 165 -0.72 -5.35 23.69
C GLU A 165 0.06 -4.76 24.87
N ALA A 166 1.29 -4.28 24.64
CA ALA A 166 2.11 -3.65 25.65
C ALA A 166 1.46 -2.37 26.22
N ASP A 167 1.54 -2.19 27.53
CA ASP A 167 1.06 -0.96 28.17
C ASP A 167 2.10 0.16 28.03
N LEU A 168 1.79 1.15 27.18
CA LEU A 168 2.71 2.24 26.85
C LEU A 168 3.06 3.16 28.04
N GLY A 169 2.33 3.11 29.16
CA GLY A 169 2.63 3.76 30.45
C GLY A 169 3.67 4.89 30.43
N THR A 170 4.82 4.67 31.07
CA THR A 170 6.02 5.53 31.02
C THR A 170 6.94 5.23 29.83
N LEU A 171 6.61 4.24 28.99
CA LEU A 171 7.34 3.83 27.79
C LEU A 171 7.02 4.73 26.58
N ALA A 172 6.02 5.59 26.67
CA ALA A 172 5.71 6.60 25.65
C ALA A 172 6.84 7.60 25.37
N SER A 173 7.79 7.77 26.31
CA SER A 173 9.01 8.56 26.11
C SER A 173 10.16 7.75 25.48
N ASP A 174 9.99 6.44 25.31
CA ASP A 174 10.97 5.59 24.65
C ASP A 174 10.69 5.60 23.15
N ASP A 175 11.54 6.33 22.42
CA ASP A 175 11.47 6.45 20.96
C ASP A 175 11.50 5.08 20.29
N GLU A 176 12.10 4.05 20.91
CA GLU A 176 12.15 2.68 20.35
C GLU A 176 10.76 2.08 20.14
N THR A 177 9.82 2.30 21.07
CA THR A 177 8.46 1.75 20.95
C THR A 177 7.69 2.42 19.81
N VAL A 178 7.85 3.73 19.67
CA VAL A 178 7.21 4.51 18.60
C VAL A 178 7.81 4.14 17.24
N GLU A 179 9.14 4.03 17.15
CA GLU A 179 9.83 3.64 15.93
C GLU A 179 9.47 2.21 15.50
N ARG A 180 9.39 1.27 16.44
CA ARG A 180 8.92 -0.10 16.19
C ARG A 180 7.50 -0.11 15.63
N PHE A 181 6.59 0.67 16.20
CA PHE A 181 5.24 0.81 15.68
C PHE A 181 5.23 1.38 14.25
N ILE A 182 5.96 2.48 14.01
CA ILE A 182 6.08 3.11 12.69
C ILE A 182 6.58 2.09 11.67
N GLN A 183 7.62 1.33 12.02
CA GLN A 183 8.20 0.33 11.15
C GLN A 183 7.21 -0.79 10.84
N CYS A 184 6.63 -1.42 11.87
CA CYS A 184 5.69 -2.53 11.69
C CYS A 184 4.46 -2.12 10.88
N ALA A 185 3.90 -0.94 11.16
CA ALA A 185 2.78 -0.40 10.39
C ALA A 185 3.17 -0.07 8.94
N SER A 186 4.40 0.39 8.70
CA SER A 186 4.92 0.64 7.35
C SER A 186 5.10 -0.66 6.56
N GLU A 187 5.64 -1.72 7.19
CA GLU A 187 5.77 -3.05 6.58
C GLU A 187 4.40 -3.69 6.31
N ALA A 188 3.40 -3.43 7.16
CA ALA A 188 2.03 -3.93 6.95
C ALA A 188 1.28 -3.21 5.81
N MET A 189 1.63 -1.95 5.54
CA MET A 189 0.92 -1.04 4.62
C MET A 189 0.59 -1.65 3.25
N PRO A 190 1.52 -2.35 2.55
CA PRO A 190 1.27 -2.89 1.21
C PRO A 190 0.20 -3.99 1.19
N TYR A 191 -0.09 -4.60 2.33
CA TYR A 191 -1.00 -5.75 2.44
C TYR A 191 -2.42 -5.35 2.84
N PHE A 192 -2.65 -4.07 3.18
CA PHE A 192 -4.00 -3.58 3.44
C PHE A 192 -4.84 -3.48 2.16
N SER A 193 -6.12 -3.79 2.29
CA SER A 193 -7.09 -3.76 1.20
C SER A 193 -8.51 -3.59 1.77
N SER A 194 -9.54 -3.70 0.92
CA SER A 194 -10.92 -3.74 1.39
C SER A 194 -11.28 -5.03 2.15
N GLN A 195 -10.42 -6.05 2.14
CA GLN A 195 -10.63 -7.33 2.82
C GLN A 195 -9.64 -7.58 3.96
N VAL A 196 -8.51 -6.87 3.96
CA VAL A 196 -7.49 -6.93 5.01
C VAL A 196 -7.33 -5.53 5.56
N GLU A 197 -7.91 -5.31 6.73
CA GLU A 197 -8.10 -3.98 7.30
C GLU A 197 -6.92 -3.56 8.20
N SER A 198 -6.71 -2.26 8.35
CA SER A 198 -5.74 -1.66 9.28
C SER A 198 -6.28 -1.45 10.69
N THR A 199 -7.49 -1.95 10.98
CA THR A 199 -8.31 -1.60 12.14
C THR A 199 -7.57 -1.74 13.48
N GLN A 200 -6.73 -2.76 13.65
CA GLN A 200 -5.97 -2.96 14.90
C GLN A 200 -4.93 -1.86 15.14
N PHE A 201 -4.15 -1.50 14.11
CA PHE A 201 -3.20 -0.38 14.19
C PHE A 201 -3.91 0.95 14.45
N ILE A 202 -5.09 1.17 13.85
CA ILE A 202 -5.88 2.39 14.08
C ILE A 202 -6.35 2.47 15.54
N LYS A 203 -6.85 1.36 16.11
CA LYS A 203 -7.27 1.30 17.51
C LYS A 203 -6.11 1.62 18.45
N PHE A 204 -4.97 0.94 18.26
CA PHE A 204 -3.78 1.16 19.07
C PHE A 204 -3.33 2.63 19.00
N MET A 205 -3.27 3.21 17.80
CA MET A 205 -2.92 4.61 17.62
C MET A 205 -3.85 5.54 18.41
N CYS A 206 -5.18 5.34 18.30
CA CYS A 206 -6.15 6.20 18.97
C CYS A 206 -6.19 6.03 20.49
N GLU A 207 -5.97 4.81 20.99
CA GLU A 207 -6.09 4.48 22.41
C GLU A 207 -4.81 4.70 23.20
N LYS A 208 -3.65 4.50 22.56
CA LYS A 208 -2.36 4.40 23.24
C LYS A 208 -1.41 5.52 22.86
N LEU A 209 -1.43 6.00 21.62
CA LEU A 209 -0.45 6.98 21.12
C LEU A 209 -0.99 8.42 20.99
N LEU A 210 -2.27 8.59 20.62
CA LEU A 210 -2.91 9.92 20.51
C LEU A 210 -3.37 10.57 21.84
N PRO A 211 -3.59 9.88 22.98
CA PRO A 211 -3.89 10.58 24.22
C PRO A 211 -2.84 11.66 24.53
N LEU A 212 -3.27 12.89 24.83
CA LEU A 212 -2.37 14.05 24.91
C LEU A 212 -1.21 13.89 25.90
N ASN A 213 -1.43 13.15 26.99
CA ASN A 213 -0.39 12.83 27.97
C ASN A 213 0.71 11.93 27.40
N VAL A 214 0.42 11.13 26.38
CA VAL A 214 1.39 10.31 25.63
C VAL A 214 1.93 11.10 24.45
N TRP A 215 1.06 11.71 23.65
CA TRP A 215 1.42 12.47 22.45
C TRP A 215 2.53 13.50 22.69
N ASN A 216 2.46 14.21 23.81
CA ASN A 216 3.42 15.25 24.17
C ASN A 216 4.78 14.70 24.65
N LEU A 217 4.88 13.41 24.94
CA LEU A 217 6.12 12.72 25.32
C LEU A 217 6.85 12.09 24.13
N ILE A 218 6.15 11.83 23.03
CA ILE A 218 6.74 11.23 21.83
C ILE A 218 7.82 12.16 21.28
N GLY A 219 9.05 11.65 21.13
CA GLY A 219 10.19 12.38 20.59
C GLY A 219 10.68 13.52 21.50
N ALA A 220 10.57 13.39 22.83
CA ALA A 220 11.02 14.41 23.79
C ALA A 220 12.48 14.83 23.55
N GLY A 221 12.68 15.93 22.80
CA GLY A 221 14.00 16.39 22.34
C GLY A 221 13.91 17.29 21.10
N GLU A 222 15.02 17.52 20.40
CA GLU A 222 15.08 18.36 19.18
C GLU A 222 14.34 17.73 17.98
N GLU A 223 14.09 16.42 18.00
CA GLU A 223 13.48 15.67 16.89
C GLU A 223 11.97 15.41 17.04
N GLN A 224 11.34 15.92 18.11
CA GLN A 224 9.93 15.69 18.46
C GLN A 224 8.97 15.78 17.27
N HIS A 225 9.02 16.91 16.56
CA HIS A 225 8.10 17.17 15.46
C HIS A 225 8.30 16.24 14.27
N THR A 226 9.51 15.72 14.08
CA THR A 226 9.85 14.80 12.99
C THR A 226 9.26 13.41 13.25
N THR A 227 9.45 12.88 14.45
CA THR A 227 8.91 11.57 14.86
C THR A 227 7.39 11.59 14.89
N GLN A 228 6.79 12.63 15.50
CA GLN A 228 5.34 12.84 15.47
C GLN A 228 4.80 12.90 14.04
N LEU A 229 5.48 13.59 13.13
CA LEU A 229 5.04 13.69 11.73
C LEU A 229 5.13 12.34 11.01
N ARG A 230 6.21 11.57 11.21
CA ARG A 230 6.36 10.22 10.62
C ARG A 230 5.23 9.31 11.10
N LEU A 231 4.95 9.32 12.41
CA LEU A 231 3.85 8.58 13.00
C LEU A 231 2.49 8.97 12.40
N LEU A 232 2.21 10.27 12.29
CA LEU A 232 0.96 10.78 11.72
C LEU A 232 0.80 10.45 10.24
N LYS A 233 1.89 10.44 9.47
CA LYS A 233 1.84 10.04 8.05
C LYS A 233 1.42 8.58 7.91
N VAL A 234 2.07 7.67 8.65
CA VAL A 234 1.71 6.24 8.64
C VAL A 234 0.26 6.05 9.11
N PHE A 235 -0.14 6.74 10.18
CA PHE A 235 -1.53 6.71 10.65
C PHE A 235 -2.55 7.19 9.60
N ALA A 236 -2.27 8.33 8.94
CA ALA A 236 -3.15 8.89 7.93
C ALA A 236 -3.31 7.96 6.71
N GLU A 237 -2.24 7.27 6.30
CA GLU A 237 -2.30 6.26 5.24
C GLU A 237 -3.16 5.06 5.62
N MET A 238 -2.97 4.52 6.83
CA MET A 238 -3.74 3.40 7.34
C MET A 238 -5.24 3.71 7.45
N CYS A 239 -5.64 4.96 7.70
CA CYS A 239 -7.04 5.35 7.83
C CYS A 239 -7.89 4.96 6.61
N ALA A 240 -7.30 4.92 5.40
CA ALA A 240 -8.00 4.55 4.17
C ALA A 240 -8.44 3.07 4.13
N PHE A 241 -7.85 2.23 4.99
CA PHE A 241 -8.10 0.79 5.08
C PHE A 241 -8.73 0.37 6.41
N CYS A 242 -9.19 1.33 7.20
CA CYS A 242 -9.84 1.05 8.48
C CYS A 242 -11.23 0.43 8.24
N GLY A 243 -11.50 -0.70 8.89
CA GLY A 243 -12.83 -1.27 8.98
C GLY A 243 -13.68 -0.61 10.06
N SER A 244 -14.62 -1.39 10.59
CA SER A 244 -15.52 -0.92 11.65
C SER A 244 -14.77 -0.74 12.97
N LEU A 245 -14.83 0.46 13.54
CA LEU A 245 -14.30 0.76 14.86
C LEU A 245 -15.32 0.42 15.93
N ASP A 246 -14.85 -0.14 17.04
CA ASP A 246 -15.60 -0.13 18.30
C ASP A 246 -15.46 1.26 18.93
N LYS A 247 -16.56 1.74 19.53
CA LYS A 247 -16.62 3.06 20.18
C LYS A 247 -16.02 4.17 19.29
N PRO A 248 -16.50 4.34 18.04
CA PRO A 248 -15.88 5.23 17.06
C PRO A 248 -15.79 6.68 17.57
N THR A 249 -16.75 7.12 18.37
CA THR A 249 -16.75 8.44 19.01
C THR A 249 -15.51 8.68 19.87
N GLU A 250 -15.10 7.71 20.70
CA GLU A 250 -13.90 7.82 21.56
C GLU A 250 -12.62 7.93 20.72
N LYS A 251 -12.53 7.16 19.61
CA LYS A 251 -11.37 7.18 18.71
C LYS A 251 -11.27 8.51 17.95
N VAL A 252 -12.40 8.99 17.44
CA VAL A 252 -12.50 10.28 16.75
C VAL A 252 -12.20 11.44 17.71
N GLU A 253 -12.60 11.34 18.97
CA GLU A 253 -12.27 12.32 20.00
C GLU A 253 -10.76 12.40 20.28
N ALA A 254 -10.05 11.27 20.34
CA ALA A 254 -8.60 11.26 20.50
C ALA A 254 -7.89 12.02 19.35
N ILE A 255 -8.32 11.77 18.10
CA ILE A 255 -7.79 12.49 16.92
C ILE A 255 -8.11 13.97 17.00
N TYR A 256 -9.35 14.31 17.37
CA TYR A 256 -9.80 15.70 17.51
C TYR A 256 -8.96 16.46 18.53
N ASN A 257 -8.69 15.86 19.70
CA ASN A 257 -7.91 16.52 20.77
C ASN A 257 -6.49 16.84 20.30
N VAL A 258 -5.80 15.91 19.64
CA VAL A 258 -4.46 16.16 19.08
C VAL A 258 -4.51 17.19 17.96
N LEU A 259 -5.55 17.17 17.11
CA LEU A 259 -5.71 18.16 16.04
C LEU A 259 -5.79 19.60 16.60
N LEU A 260 -6.38 19.81 17.78
CA LEU A 260 -6.48 21.15 18.37
C LEU A 260 -5.11 21.75 18.73
N GLU A 261 -4.09 20.94 19.04
CA GLU A 261 -2.71 21.39 19.26
C GLU A 261 -2.11 22.04 18.00
N TYR A 262 -2.54 21.59 16.82
CA TYR A 262 -2.10 22.10 15.52
C TYR A 262 -3.07 23.09 14.87
N MET A 263 -4.15 23.45 15.58
CA MET A 263 -5.13 24.46 15.17
C MET A 263 -5.35 25.46 16.30
N PRO A 264 -4.38 26.36 16.59
CA PRO A 264 -4.52 27.37 17.63
C PRO A 264 -5.70 28.33 17.34
N LEU A 265 -6.16 29.00 18.40
CA LEU A 265 -7.09 30.11 18.25
C LEU A 265 -6.41 31.32 17.58
N PRO A 266 -7.16 32.18 16.89
CA PRO A 266 -6.66 33.48 16.47
C PRO A 266 -6.09 34.24 17.68
N PRO A 267 -4.86 34.80 17.61
CA PRO A 267 -4.33 35.65 18.66
C PRO A 267 -5.25 36.86 18.91
N ALA A 268 -5.42 37.26 20.17
CA ALA A 268 -6.32 38.34 20.57
C ALA A 268 -5.98 39.68 19.89
N ASP A 269 -4.67 39.94 19.69
CA ASP A 269 -4.13 41.15 19.09
C ASP A 269 -3.63 40.93 17.65
N ALA A 270 -4.10 39.87 16.98
CA ALA A 270 -3.59 39.51 15.65
C ALA A 270 -3.86 40.63 14.64
N ASP A 271 -2.78 41.27 14.18
CA ASP A 271 -2.84 42.12 13.01
C ASP A 271 -3.36 41.28 11.83
N MET A 272 -4.41 41.77 11.17
CA MET A 272 -5.04 41.05 10.05
C MET A 272 -4.09 40.84 8.84
N ASN A 273 -2.88 41.40 8.90
CA ASN A 273 -1.87 41.29 7.87
C ASN A 273 -0.78 40.26 8.20
N GLU A 274 -0.68 39.77 9.45
CA GLU A 274 0.31 38.78 9.82
C GLU A 274 -0.15 37.38 9.39
N THR A 275 0.71 36.67 8.65
CA THR A 275 0.37 35.31 8.18
C THR A 275 0.63 34.33 9.32
N PRO A 276 -0.39 33.60 9.80
CA PRO A 276 -0.18 32.60 10.85
C PRO A 276 0.80 31.53 10.37
N SER A 277 1.74 31.14 11.24
CA SER A 277 2.60 29.98 11.00
C SER A 277 1.92 28.74 11.58
N PHE A 278 1.72 27.72 10.75
CA PHE A 278 1.10 26.46 11.14
C PHE A 278 1.99 25.29 10.75
N GLN A 279 1.91 24.20 11.51
CA GLN A 279 2.45 22.90 11.12
C GLN A 279 1.47 22.21 10.15
N PHE A 280 1.42 22.69 8.91
CA PHE A 280 0.45 22.24 7.92
C PHE A 280 0.52 20.72 7.65
N SER A 281 1.70 20.12 7.67
CA SER A 281 1.85 18.67 7.44
C SER A 281 1.18 17.83 8.54
N HIS A 282 1.33 18.21 9.82
CA HIS A 282 0.63 17.57 10.93
C HIS A 282 -0.88 17.77 10.83
N ALA A 283 -1.31 19.01 10.57
CA ALA A 283 -2.72 19.34 10.39
C ALA A 283 -3.37 18.57 9.23
N GLU A 284 -2.67 18.37 8.10
CA GLU A 284 -3.14 17.56 6.99
C GLU A 284 -3.40 16.11 7.42
N CYS A 285 -2.44 15.49 8.11
CA CYS A 285 -2.57 14.10 8.57
C CYS A 285 -3.76 13.92 9.51
N LEU A 286 -3.89 14.79 10.50
CA LEU A 286 -4.94 14.73 11.51
C LEU A 286 -6.32 15.11 10.94
N LEU A 287 -6.41 16.12 10.07
CA LEU A 287 -7.67 16.44 9.37
C LEU A 287 -8.09 15.30 8.46
N HIS A 288 -7.15 14.67 7.76
CA HIS A 288 -7.44 13.50 6.92
C HIS A 288 -7.97 12.33 7.76
N ALA A 289 -7.31 12.02 8.88
CA ALA A 289 -7.74 10.97 9.79
C ALA A 289 -9.12 11.27 10.39
N LEU A 290 -9.34 12.50 10.89
CA LEU A 290 -10.62 12.95 11.44
C LEU A 290 -11.73 12.86 10.39
N HIS A 291 -11.48 13.29 9.16
CA HIS A 291 -12.45 13.24 8.07
C HIS A 291 -12.77 11.80 7.63
N THR A 292 -11.75 10.96 7.56
CA THR A 292 -11.91 9.57 7.10
C THR A 292 -12.64 8.72 8.14
N LEU A 293 -12.19 8.77 9.40
CA LEU A 293 -12.75 7.97 10.49
C LEU A 293 -14.02 8.60 11.09
N GLY A 294 -14.15 9.93 11.02
CA GLY A 294 -15.33 10.67 11.49
C GLY A 294 -16.64 10.26 10.81
N LYS A 295 -16.59 9.62 9.63
CA LYS A 295 -17.75 8.99 8.98
C LYS A 295 -18.46 7.98 9.87
N GLN A 296 -17.70 7.28 10.72
CA GLN A 296 -18.23 6.28 11.65
C GLN A 296 -18.80 6.92 12.93
N ALA A 297 -18.57 8.22 13.15
CA ALA A 297 -19.11 9.01 14.26
C ALA A 297 -19.60 10.39 13.77
N ALA A 298 -20.49 10.40 12.78
CA ALA A 298 -20.89 11.62 12.06
C ALA A 298 -21.50 12.72 12.96
N GLU A 299 -22.07 12.33 14.10
CA GLU A 299 -22.66 13.27 15.08
C GLU A 299 -21.61 13.93 15.98
N PHE A 300 -20.40 13.38 16.10
CA PHE A 300 -19.37 13.86 17.04
C PHE A 300 -19.04 15.35 16.83
N LEU A 301 -18.87 15.77 15.57
CA LEU A 301 -18.52 17.15 15.22
C LEU A 301 -19.73 18.11 15.18
N THR A 302 -20.93 17.66 15.56
CA THR A 302 -22.11 18.54 15.65
C THR A 302 -22.26 19.20 17.02
N PHE A 303 -21.64 18.63 18.07
CA PHE A 303 -21.66 19.11 19.45
C PHE A 303 -23.04 19.66 19.90
N PRO A 304 -24.11 18.85 19.83
CA PRO A 304 -25.48 19.34 20.04
C PRO A 304 -25.70 19.89 21.45
N GLU A 305 -24.95 19.39 22.43
CA GLU A 305 -25.01 19.78 23.84
C GLU A 305 -23.98 20.86 24.23
N ASP A 306 -23.03 21.19 23.34
CA ASP A 306 -21.95 22.13 23.62
C ASP A 306 -21.71 23.10 22.45
N ALA A 307 -22.56 24.12 22.39
CA ALA A 307 -22.47 25.18 21.39
C ALA A 307 -21.16 26.00 21.50
N ALA A 308 -20.53 26.04 22.69
CA ALA A 308 -19.25 26.72 22.88
C ALA A 308 -18.12 25.96 22.19
N LYS A 309 -18.07 24.63 22.35
CA LYS A 309 -17.11 23.75 21.65
C LYS A 309 -17.26 23.79 20.14
N LEU A 310 -18.49 23.83 19.62
CA LEU A 310 -18.73 24.02 18.18
C LEU A 310 -18.21 25.38 17.68
N LYS A 311 -18.44 26.44 18.44
CA LYS A 311 -17.97 27.79 18.10
C LYS A 311 -16.44 27.87 18.13
N ASP A 312 -15.80 27.29 19.15
CA ASP A 312 -14.34 27.19 19.25
C ASP A 312 -13.74 26.46 18.05
N PHE A 313 -14.26 25.27 17.73
CA PHE A 313 -13.80 24.48 16.59
C PHE A 313 -13.95 25.23 15.27
N ARG A 314 -15.09 25.89 15.03
CA ARG A 314 -15.30 26.71 13.82
C ARG A 314 -14.36 27.90 13.73
N SER A 315 -14.04 28.54 14.87
CA SER A 315 -13.09 29.65 14.91
C SER A 315 -11.68 29.19 14.52
N ARG A 316 -11.23 28.04 15.07
CA ARG A 316 -9.94 27.42 14.73
C ARG A 316 -9.87 27.01 13.26
N LEU A 317 -10.92 26.39 12.72
CA LEU A 317 -11.01 26.05 11.29
C LEU A 317 -10.94 27.28 10.40
N GLN A 318 -11.60 28.38 10.79
CA GLN A 318 -11.57 29.64 10.04
C GLN A 318 -10.17 30.26 10.05
N TYR A 319 -9.47 30.20 11.19
CA TYR A 319 -8.10 30.67 11.31
C TYR A 319 -7.13 29.86 10.47
N LEU A 320 -7.23 28.52 10.52
CA LEU A 320 -6.45 27.63 9.67
C LEU A 320 -6.72 27.90 8.18
N ALA A 321 -7.99 27.99 7.78
CA ALA A 321 -8.39 28.28 6.39
C ALA A 321 -7.75 29.57 5.86
N ARG A 322 -7.71 30.63 6.69
CA ARG A 322 -7.04 31.89 6.34
C ARG A 322 -5.55 31.70 6.10
N GLY A 323 -4.85 31.02 7.00
CA GLY A 323 -3.41 30.73 6.84
C GLY A 323 -3.14 29.89 5.60
N THR A 324 -3.95 28.86 5.38
CA THR A 324 -3.88 27.99 4.19
C THR A 324 -4.07 28.79 2.90
N GLN A 325 -5.07 29.68 2.81
CA GLN A 325 -5.31 30.52 1.63
C GLN A 325 -4.15 31.47 1.33
N GLY A 326 -3.60 32.13 2.36
CA GLY A 326 -2.44 33.01 2.21
C GLY A 326 -1.20 32.26 1.71
N TYR A 327 -0.97 31.06 2.23
CA TYR A 327 0.18 30.24 1.86
C TYR A 327 0.04 29.63 0.46
N ILE A 328 -1.16 29.18 0.06
CA ILE A 328 -1.45 28.70 -1.30
C ILE A 328 -1.08 29.77 -2.34
N LYS A 329 -1.47 31.03 -2.13
CA LYS A 329 -1.14 32.12 -3.08
C LYS A 329 0.36 32.28 -3.27
N LYS A 330 1.11 32.36 -2.16
CA LYS A 330 2.59 32.47 -2.17
C LYS A 330 3.24 31.28 -2.88
N LEU A 331 2.77 30.06 -2.62
CA LEU A 331 3.31 28.84 -3.24
C LEU A 331 2.96 28.73 -4.73
N GLN A 332 1.73 29.11 -5.12
CA GLN A 332 1.33 29.15 -6.52
C GLN A 332 2.18 30.12 -7.31
N GLU A 333 2.41 31.33 -6.80
CA GLU A 333 3.30 32.31 -7.42
C GLU A 333 4.74 31.78 -7.53
N ALA A 334 5.24 31.10 -6.50
CA ALA A 334 6.59 30.53 -6.49
C ALA A 334 6.78 29.32 -7.43
N VAL A 335 5.70 28.63 -7.82
CA VAL A 335 5.74 27.44 -8.70
C VAL A 335 5.30 27.77 -10.13
N LYS A 336 4.57 28.87 -10.33
CA LYS A 336 4.03 29.27 -11.63
C LYS A 336 5.14 29.52 -12.65
N GLY A 337 4.98 28.93 -13.84
CA GLY A 337 5.88 29.15 -14.98
C GLY A 337 7.18 28.34 -14.93
N LYS A 338 7.40 27.52 -13.90
CA LYS A 338 8.56 26.63 -13.81
C LYS A 338 8.41 25.44 -14.76
N THR A 339 9.50 25.12 -15.42
CA THR A 339 9.63 23.97 -16.32
C THR A 339 9.68 22.65 -15.54
N THR A 340 9.43 21.53 -16.23
CA THR A 340 9.49 20.19 -15.62
C THR A 340 10.86 19.89 -14.99
N GLU A 341 11.94 20.34 -15.61
CA GLU A 341 13.31 20.17 -15.11
C GLU A 341 13.56 21.01 -13.85
N GLU A 342 13.07 22.25 -13.81
CA GLU A 342 13.18 23.10 -12.61
C GLU A 342 12.36 22.52 -11.44
N MET A 343 11.22 21.89 -11.73
CA MET A 343 10.38 21.23 -10.73
C MET A 343 11.03 19.99 -10.10
N LYS A 344 12.11 19.45 -10.70
CA LYS A 344 12.88 18.35 -10.10
C LYS A 344 13.81 18.81 -8.99
N SER A 345 14.13 20.10 -8.88
CA SER A 345 14.93 20.60 -7.75
C SER A 345 14.23 20.36 -6.42
N GLU A 346 15.00 19.99 -5.40
CA GLU A 346 14.50 19.68 -4.06
C GLU A 346 13.63 20.80 -3.48
N GLU A 347 14.07 22.05 -3.63
CA GLU A 347 13.32 23.23 -3.19
C GLU A 347 11.91 23.31 -3.85
N ASN A 348 11.82 23.02 -5.15
CA ASN A 348 10.54 23.06 -5.86
C ASN A 348 9.65 21.85 -5.55
N GLN A 349 10.25 20.69 -5.26
CA GLN A 349 9.50 19.53 -4.76
C GLN A 349 8.89 19.80 -3.39
N ILE A 350 9.63 20.45 -2.48
CA ILE A 350 9.12 20.88 -1.17
C ILE A 350 7.95 21.85 -1.36
N LYS A 351 8.10 22.87 -2.22
CA LYS A 351 7.03 23.84 -2.52
C LYS A 351 5.80 23.19 -3.16
N ALA A 352 6.00 22.24 -4.07
CA ALA A 352 4.91 21.48 -4.70
C ALA A 352 4.16 20.61 -3.67
N THR A 353 4.89 19.94 -2.79
CA THR A 353 4.31 19.13 -1.71
C THR A 353 3.53 20.02 -0.75
N ALA A 354 4.10 21.15 -0.33
CA ALA A 354 3.43 22.13 0.53
C ALA A 354 2.15 22.70 -0.12
N LEU A 355 2.16 22.90 -1.44
CA LEU A 355 0.98 23.37 -2.17
C LEU A 355 -0.13 22.30 -2.18
N LYS A 356 0.24 21.03 -2.32
CA LYS A 356 -0.69 19.89 -2.23
C LYS A 356 -1.24 19.74 -0.80
N THR A 357 -0.38 19.78 0.22
CA THR A 357 -0.75 19.78 1.65
C THR A 357 -1.80 20.83 1.95
N THR A 358 -1.54 22.09 1.58
CA THR A 358 -2.47 23.19 1.85
C THR A 358 -3.76 23.10 1.04
N SER A 359 -3.69 22.65 -0.22
CA SER A 359 -4.90 22.40 -1.03
C SER A 359 -5.78 21.29 -0.44
N ASN A 360 -5.15 20.23 0.09
CA ASN A 360 -5.83 19.14 0.79
C ASN A 360 -6.53 19.64 2.06
N ILE A 361 -5.82 20.39 2.92
CA ILE A 361 -6.40 21.02 4.11
C ILE A 361 -7.61 21.88 3.74
N SER A 362 -7.49 22.75 2.75
CA SER A 362 -8.59 23.62 2.28
C SER A 362 -9.83 22.82 1.86
N THR A 363 -9.61 21.69 1.18
CA THR A 363 -10.69 20.78 0.75
C THR A 363 -11.40 20.13 1.94
N LEU A 364 -10.63 19.62 2.91
CA LEU A 364 -11.18 18.97 4.11
C LEU A 364 -11.91 19.97 5.01
N ILE A 365 -11.35 21.17 5.20
CA ILE A 365 -11.99 22.23 5.99
C ILE A 365 -13.36 22.61 5.39
N ARG A 366 -13.46 22.75 4.07
CA ARG A 366 -14.73 23.06 3.40
C ARG A 366 -15.80 22.02 3.71
N ASP A 367 -15.42 20.75 3.71
CA ASP A 367 -16.28 19.63 4.06
C ASP A 367 -16.77 19.72 5.52
N LEU A 368 -15.87 20.05 6.45
CA LEU A 368 -16.18 20.19 7.89
C LEU A 368 -17.01 21.44 8.25
N PHE A 369 -17.06 22.47 7.38
CA PHE A 369 -17.89 23.66 7.59
C PHE A 369 -19.39 23.45 7.31
N HIS A 370 -19.76 22.36 6.63
CA HIS A 370 -21.17 22.05 6.42
C HIS A 370 -21.91 21.82 7.76
N THR A 371 -23.21 22.07 7.77
CA THR A 371 -24.09 21.79 8.93
C THR A 371 -25.19 20.83 8.49
N PRO A 372 -25.12 19.53 8.83
CA PRO A 372 -24.03 18.84 9.54
C PRO A 372 -22.75 18.70 8.68
N PRO A 373 -21.58 18.40 9.28
CA PRO A 373 -20.32 18.20 8.55
C PRO A 373 -20.43 17.15 7.44
N SER A 374 -19.77 17.42 6.31
CA SER A 374 -19.71 16.53 5.16
C SER A 374 -18.41 15.74 5.18
N PHE A 375 -18.46 14.47 4.77
CA PHE A 375 -17.29 13.59 4.68
C PHE A 375 -17.14 12.98 3.27
N LYS A 376 -17.45 13.76 2.24
CA LYS A 376 -17.58 13.25 0.86
C LYS A 376 -16.31 13.41 0.04
N SER A 377 -15.52 14.44 0.31
CA SER A 377 -14.30 14.71 -0.43
C SER A 377 -13.30 13.58 -0.22
N VAL A 378 -12.59 13.20 -1.30
CA VAL A 378 -11.48 12.24 -1.25
C VAL A 378 -10.25 12.99 -1.71
N ILE A 379 -9.22 13.02 -0.87
CA ILE A 379 -7.94 13.65 -1.18
C ILE A 379 -6.86 12.59 -1.40
N HIS A 380 -5.77 12.99 -2.04
CA HIS A 380 -4.56 12.19 -2.09
C HIS A 380 -3.52 12.84 -1.18
N LEU A 381 -3.08 12.12 -0.14
CA LEU A 381 -2.08 12.58 0.83
C LEU A 381 -0.86 13.17 0.12
N SER A 382 -0.35 14.29 0.62
CA SER A 382 0.62 15.13 -0.08
C SER A 382 1.92 14.39 -0.44
N TRP A 383 2.47 13.61 0.48
CA TRP A 383 3.73 12.87 0.32
C TRP A 383 3.62 11.60 -0.52
N LEU A 384 2.40 11.14 -0.82
CA LEU A 384 2.21 9.98 -1.68
C LEU A 384 2.22 10.36 -3.16
N PRO A 385 2.89 9.56 -4.01
CA PRO A 385 2.79 9.75 -5.45
C PRO A 385 1.33 9.56 -5.89
N PRO A 386 0.84 10.33 -6.87
CA PRO A 386 -0.45 10.05 -7.47
C PRO A 386 -0.40 8.62 -8.00
N LYS A 387 -1.30 7.74 -7.54
CA LYS A 387 -1.43 6.41 -8.13
C LYS A 387 -1.69 6.63 -9.62
N SER A 388 -0.71 6.33 -10.47
CA SER A 388 -0.94 6.32 -11.91
C SER A 388 -2.10 5.35 -12.11
N LYS A 389 -3.17 5.83 -12.75
CA LYS A 389 -4.21 4.91 -13.18
C LYS A 389 -3.50 3.92 -14.08
N ALA A 390 -3.30 2.69 -13.60
CA ALA A 390 -2.99 1.58 -14.46
C ALA A 390 -4.07 1.64 -15.55
N VAL A 391 -3.65 1.94 -16.77
CA VAL A 391 -4.55 1.99 -17.92
C VAL A 391 -4.99 0.55 -18.11
N ASP A 392 -6.16 0.23 -17.57
CA ASP A 392 -6.95 -0.91 -18.01
C ASP A 392 -7.06 -0.75 -19.52
N THR A 393 -6.31 -1.58 -20.23
CA THR A 393 -6.34 -1.61 -21.69
C THR A 393 -7.60 -2.37 -22.09
N LYS A 394 -8.75 -1.72 -21.91
CA LYS A 394 -10.04 -2.12 -22.46
C LYS A 394 -10.69 -0.91 -23.09
N THR A 395 -10.43 -0.79 -24.39
CA THR A 395 -11.34 -0.28 -25.43
C THR A 395 -12.24 0.90 -25.03
N THR A 396 -11.85 2.11 -25.42
CA THR A 396 -12.81 3.09 -25.97
C THR A 396 -12.08 4.16 -26.77
N ALA A 397 -12.75 4.58 -27.84
CA ALA A 397 -12.22 5.33 -28.96
C ALA A 397 -11.66 6.72 -28.62
N LYS A 398 -10.68 7.12 -29.44
CA LYS A 398 -10.08 8.45 -29.54
C LYS A 398 -11.12 9.58 -29.36
N ARG A 399 -10.97 10.38 -28.31
CA ARG A 399 -11.58 11.71 -28.23
C ARG A 399 -10.54 12.75 -28.64
N HIS A 400 -10.97 13.62 -29.54
CA HIS A 400 -10.18 14.63 -30.24
C HIS A 400 -9.59 15.67 -29.28
N ALA A 401 -8.38 16.15 -29.61
CA ALA A 401 -7.74 17.28 -28.95
C ALA A 401 -8.56 18.57 -29.13
N ALA A 402 -8.53 19.43 -28.10
CA ALA A 402 -9.21 20.72 -28.10
C ALA A 402 -8.58 21.70 -29.10
N ILE A 403 -9.43 22.47 -29.78
CA ILE A 403 -9.07 23.54 -30.71
C ILE A 403 -8.69 24.78 -29.92
N THR A 404 -7.44 25.22 -30.01
CA THR A 404 -6.97 26.53 -29.55
C THR A 404 -7.16 27.56 -30.67
N PHE A 405 -7.89 28.63 -30.38
CA PHE A 405 -7.96 29.84 -31.22
C PHE A 405 -6.81 30.78 -30.82
N GLU A 406 -5.95 31.14 -31.77
CA GLU A 406 -5.08 32.32 -31.65
C GLU A 406 -5.57 33.42 -32.59
N GLU A 407 -5.67 34.61 -32.04
CA GLU A 407 -6.13 35.83 -32.69
C GLU A 407 -4.92 36.75 -32.96
N ASN A 408 -4.88 37.30 -34.18
CA ASN A 408 -4.15 38.49 -34.65
C ASN A 408 -2.65 38.41 -35.01
N GLY A 409 -2.34 38.66 -36.30
CA GLY A 409 -1.02 39.06 -36.81
C GLY A 409 -0.90 38.97 -38.35
N LYS A 410 -0.55 40.08 -39.02
CA LYS A 410 -0.72 40.39 -40.46
C LYS A 410 0.35 39.82 -41.43
N SER A 411 -0.05 39.77 -42.72
CA SER A 411 0.70 39.92 -44.02
C SER A 411 1.71 38.80 -44.39
N GLN A 412 1.90 38.33 -45.63
CA GLN A 412 1.74 38.92 -46.98
C GLN A 412 1.76 37.83 -48.08
N ASP A 413 0.89 37.97 -49.09
CA ASP A 413 1.05 37.72 -50.55
C ASP A 413 1.86 36.53 -51.17
N THR A 414 1.22 35.67 -51.99
CA THR A 414 1.19 35.76 -53.50
C THR A 414 0.64 34.48 -54.22
N LYS A 415 -0.34 34.69 -55.12
CA LYS A 415 -0.65 34.10 -56.47
C LYS A 415 -0.45 32.57 -56.70
N GLY A 416 -1.37 31.74 -57.25
CA GLY A 416 -2.67 31.78 -57.98
C GLY A 416 -2.86 30.38 -58.68
N PRO A 417 -3.79 30.10 -59.63
CA PRO A 417 -5.17 30.56 -59.85
C PRO A 417 -6.24 29.43 -60.07
N LYS A 418 -7.50 29.74 -59.70
CA LYS A 418 -8.83 29.49 -60.34
C LYS A 418 -9.26 28.11 -60.93
N HIS A 419 -10.38 27.58 -60.42
CA HIS A 419 -11.72 27.45 -61.09
C HIS A 419 -12.67 26.60 -60.18
N ALA A 420 -13.77 27.14 -59.64
CA ALA A 420 -15.12 27.39 -60.20
C ALA A 420 -16.14 26.27 -59.85
N LYS A 421 -17.22 26.69 -59.18
CA LYS A 421 -18.36 25.89 -58.67
C LYS A 421 -19.12 25.14 -59.77
N GLY A 422 -19.56 23.93 -59.45
CA GLY A 422 -20.58 23.15 -60.17
C GLY A 422 -21.45 22.36 -59.19
N SER A 423 -22.74 22.26 -59.53
CA SER A 423 -23.90 21.96 -58.69
C SER A 423 -24.13 20.47 -58.35
N SER A 424 -24.80 20.25 -57.21
CA SER A 424 -25.80 19.20 -56.88
C SER A 424 -25.62 17.76 -57.40
N GLY A 425 -25.57 16.80 -56.46
CA GLY A 425 -26.21 15.49 -56.64
C GLY A 425 -25.42 14.27 -56.17
N THR A 426 -26.08 13.47 -55.34
CA THR A 426 -25.88 12.02 -55.08
C THR A 426 -24.82 11.56 -54.08
N GLN A 427 -25.32 10.94 -53.01
CA GLN A 427 -24.58 10.14 -52.02
C GLN A 427 -23.72 9.08 -52.72
N LYS A 428 -22.42 9.07 -52.41
CA LYS A 428 -21.54 7.94 -52.76
C LYS A 428 -21.36 7.04 -51.54
N VAL A 429 -21.93 5.84 -51.65
CA VAL A 429 -21.75 4.69 -50.78
C VAL A 429 -20.27 4.29 -50.76
N TYR A 430 -19.73 4.07 -49.57
CA TYR A 430 -18.32 3.69 -49.35
C TYR A 430 -18.12 2.19 -49.66
N THR A 431 -17.13 1.90 -50.50
CA THR A 431 -16.64 0.54 -50.77
C THR A 431 -15.31 0.34 -50.04
N PRO A 432 -15.17 -0.65 -49.13
CA PRO A 432 -13.90 -0.90 -48.47
C PRO A 432 -12.89 -1.56 -49.41
N PRO A 433 -11.57 -1.30 -49.25
CA PRO A 433 -10.54 -1.81 -50.14
C PRO A 433 -10.31 -3.31 -49.94
N SER A 434 -10.42 -4.08 -51.03
CA SER A 434 -9.98 -5.48 -51.09
C SER A 434 -8.49 -5.54 -51.42
N GLY A 435 -7.71 -6.28 -50.63
CA GLY A 435 -6.27 -6.38 -50.89
C GLY A 435 -5.46 -7.24 -49.94
N LYS A 436 -5.41 -8.54 -50.29
CA LYS A 436 -4.30 -9.50 -50.11
C LYS A 436 -4.24 -10.28 -48.78
N TYR A 437 -4.19 -11.60 -48.95
CA TYR A 437 -4.18 -12.70 -47.97
C TYR A 437 -5.54 -13.28 -47.56
N SER A 438 -6.21 -13.94 -48.52
CA SER A 438 -7.05 -15.11 -48.22
C SER A 438 -6.72 -16.20 -49.24
N GLY A 439 -6.21 -17.32 -48.74
CA GLY A 439 -5.89 -18.51 -49.54
C GLY A 439 -6.08 -19.75 -48.68
N LYS A 440 -6.93 -20.66 -49.19
CA LYS A 440 -7.29 -22.01 -48.72
C LYS A 440 -8.52 -22.11 -47.80
N VAL A 441 -9.70 -22.15 -48.41
CA VAL A 441 -10.65 -23.26 -48.19
C VAL A 441 -11.31 -23.57 -49.55
N GLN A 442 -11.20 -24.82 -50.00
CA GLN A 442 -11.70 -25.29 -51.29
C GLN A 442 -12.91 -26.21 -51.06
N ASN A 443 -14.01 -25.86 -51.75
CA ASN A 443 -15.10 -26.66 -52.30
C ASN A 443 -15.70 -27.86 -51.53
N TYR A 444 -17.03 -27.84 -51.34
CA TYR A 444 -17.88 -28.74 -52.13
C TYR A 444 -19.31 -28.20 -52.33
N SER A 445 -19.88 -28.53 -53.49
CA SER A 445 -21.08 -27.98 -54.12
C SER A 445 -22.40 -28.60 -53.63
N PRO A 446 -23.56 -28.01 -53.97
CA PRO A 446 -24.88 -28.32 -53.44
C PRO A 446 -25.67 -29.28 -54.32
N LYS A 447 -26.73 -29.90 -53.76
CA LYS A 447 -27.82 -30.42 -54.58
C LYS A 447 -29.18 -30.38 -53.86
N ASN A 448 -30.08 -29.68 -54.54
CA ASN A 448 -31.51 -29.94 -54.72
C ASN A 448 -32.38 -30.35 -53.53
N GLY A 449 -33.45 -29.55 -53.36
CA GLY A 449 -34.75 -30.10 -53.74
C GLY A 449 -35.89 -29.76 -52.80
N GLY A 450 -36.68 -28.76 -53.20
CA GLY A 450 -38.14 -28.93 -53.28
C GLY A 450 -38.99 -28.57 -52.06
N GLY A 451 -40.01 -27.75 -52.34
CA GLY A 451 -41.36 -28.11 -51.88
C GLY A 451 -41.95 -27.34 -50.70
N SER A 452 -42.46 -26.15 -51.00
CA SER A 452 -43.84 -25.71 -50.74
C SER A 452 -44.56 -26.05 -49.41
N SER A 453 -45.20 -25.00 -48.88
CA SER A 453 -46.58 -24.99 -48.34
C SER A 453 -46.82 -25.25 -46.83
N ASN A 454 -46.99 -24.12 -46.13
CA ASN A 454 -48.27 -23.68 -45.51
C ASN A 454 -48.57 -24.04 -44.04
N GLY A 455 -49.11 -23.02 -43.35
CA GLY A 455 -49.85 -23.07 -42.08
C GLY A 455 -48.98 -23.16 -40.82
N GLY A 456 -49.03 -22.29 -39.82
CA GLY A 456 -50.06 -21.35 -39.41
C GLY A 456 -50.15 -21.42 -37.88
N ARG A 457 -50.54 -20.29 -37.26
CA ARG A 457 -51.03 -20.14 -35.86
C ARG A 457 -49.99 -19.97 -34.72
N ARG A 458 -49.72 -18.69 -34.44
CA ARG A 458 -49.78 -18.09 -33.08
C ARG A 458 -51.28 -17.84 -32.72
N PRO A 459 -51.68 -17.32 -31.54
CA PRO A 459 -51.00 -17.15 -30.23
C PRO A 459 -51.95 -17.41 -29.01
N GLY A 460 -51.44 -17.17 -27.79
CA GLY A 460 -52.24 -16.82 -26.60
C GLY A 460 -52.09 -17.82 -25.45
N GLY A 461 -51.99 -17.44 -24.18
CA GLY A 461 -52.11 -16.15 -23.52
C GLY A 461 -52.44 -16.38 -22.03
N GLY A 462 -52.10 -15.41 -21.16
CA GLY A 462 -52.61 -15.25 -19.78
C GLY A 462 -52.19 -16.32 -18.77
N GLY A 463 -52.01 -16.07 -17.48
CA GLY A 463 -52.30 -14.90 -16.65
C GLY A 463 -52.56 -15.39 -15.22
N GLY A 464 -52.11 -14.59 -14.23
CA GLY A 464 -52.77 -14.43 -12.93
C GLY A 464 -52.60 -15.48 -11.84
N GLY A 465 -52.44 -14.97 -10.60
CA GLY A 465 -53.27 -15.44 -9.48
C GLY A 465 -52.50 -15.83 -8.22
N GLY A 466 -52.67 -15.04 -7.16
CA GLY A 466 -52.10 -15.32 -5.84
C GLY A 466 -52.81 -16.43 -5.05
N GLY A 467 -52.45 -16.58 -3.79
CA GLY A 467 -53.18 -17.44 -2.86
C GLY A 467 -52.34 -17.92 -1.68
N GLY A 468 -52.50 -17.25 -0.53
CA GLY A 468 -52.02 -17.76 0.75
C GLY A 468 -52.98 -18.75 1.40
N PHE A 469 -52.42 -19.67 2.20
CA PHE A 469 -53.07 -20.45 3.28
C PHE A 469 -51.94 -20.75 4.29
N ARG A 470 -51.91 -20.21 5.53
CA ARG A 470 -52.66 -20.56 6.75
C ARG A 470 -52.68 -22.04 7.14
N ARG A 471 -51.96 -22.37 8.23
CA ARG A 471 -52.37 -23.13 9.46
C ARG A 471 -51.09 -23.65 10.14
N SER A 472 -50.98 -23.91 11.44
CA SER A 472 -51.68 -23.61 12.70
C SER A 472 -50.96 -24.46 13.77
N GLY A 473 -50.88 -23.98 15.02
CA GLY A 473 -50.43 -24.72 16.19
C GLY A 473 -49.92 -23.76 17.27
N PHE A 474 -50.76 -23.14 18.11
CA PHE A 474 -51.19 -23.64 19.44
C PHE A 474 -50.04 -24.32 20.22
N GLY A 475 -49.59 -23.89 21.40
CA GLY A 475 -50.17 -23.02 22.42
C GLY A 475 -50.38 -23.77 23.74
N GLY A 476 -49.40 -23.69 24.65
CA GLY A 476 -49.56 -23.80 26.12
C GLY A 476 -49.49 -25.20 26.77
N ARG A 477 -48.61 -25.40 27.77
CA ARG A 477 -48.84 -25.10 29.22
C ARG A 477 -47.98 -26.01 30.14
N SER A 478 -47.36 -25.40 31.18
CA SER A 478 -46.97 -25.94 32.53
C SER A 478 -46.13 -27.24 32.62
N GLY A 479 -45.12 -27.41 33.48
CA GLY A 479 -44.59 -26.68 34.64
C GLY A 479 -43.72 -27.65 35.47
N SER A 480 -43.07 -27.13 36.51
CA SER A 480 -42.46 -27.82 37.67
C SER A 480 -40.92 -27.97 37.75
N GLY A 481 -40.41 -27.60 38.93
CA GLY A 481 -39.10 -27.95 39.53
C GLY A 481 -37.98 -26.95 39.21
N GLY A 482 -37.37 -26.21 40.13
CA GLY A 482 -37.23 -26.35 41.57
C GLY A 482 -35.73 -26.21 41.92
N GLY A 483 -35.38 -25.35 42.88
CA GLY A 483 -34.05 -25.37 43.51
C GLY A 483 -33.34 -24.02 43.57
N GLY A 484 -33.58 -23.29 44.66
CA GLY A 484 -32.76 -22.14 45.07
C GLY A 484 -31.83 -22.49 46.24
N GLY A 485 -30.84 -21.62 46.46
CA GLY A 485 -29.99 -21.53 47.64
C GLY A 485 -28.54 -21.97 47.39
N ARG A 486 -27.49 -21.38 47.95
CA ARG A 486 -27.33 -20.31 48.95
C ARG A 486 -25.89 -19.75 48.85
N ARG A 487 -25.77 -18.44 49.12
CA ARG A 487 -24.70 -17.71 49.84
C ARG A 487 -23.52 -18.50 50.45
N ARG A 488 -22.31 -17.98 50.25
CA ARG A 488 -21.27 -17.70 51.29
C ARG A 488 -20.51 -16.43 50.84
N TYR A 489 -20.65 -15.33 51.60
CA TYR A 489 -19.67 -14.79 52.57
C TYR A 489 -18.37 -14.35 51.93
#